data_AF-A0A7S2YYD2-F1
#
_entry.id   AF-A0A7S2YYD2-F1
#
_cell.length_a   1.000
_cell.length_b   1.000
_cell.length_c   1.000
_cell.angle_alpha   90.00
_cell.angle_beta   90.00
_cell.angle_gamma   90.00
#
_symmetry.space_group_name_H-M   'P 1'
#
loop_
_entity.id
_entity.type
_entity.pdbx_description
1 polymer ?
#
loop_
_entity_poly.entity_id
_entity_poly.type
_entity_poly.pdbx_seq_one_letter_code
_entity_poly.pdbx_strand_id
1 'polypeptide(L)'
;ALGGFPAPDYCMLVCPQFNSPLYCDSDHPQDPLPNFGQTPRSSNYVRKATVVPGLETPEKNYNHLTDALLDTPSTREMYLRRLKTIVDKYVATDYLRGRVEAYYAKISDSARRDDAKWDTGDIVEGYQQLLKEQLPQRKDQLLKTYAAGGPDALLPPSQSAAEQQAVEIKNAYIPLNGEYTPSIELRNPSADAAVDVSGWVLTNAQNVSEARAEPRSKPFCDDVAPKNAEYSCEDLQRWGSCELESVQKKGLCRKSCGNCRLEKGPVRFTFAPGTVIPSNSSLFVTDDVVKYRRSLRKYQMHQFVVGPVDGKLERKPLYLYNDRSDLMAEKALA
;
A
#
# COMPACT_ATOMS: atom_id res chain seq x y z
N ALA A 1 -23.82 -0.94 -33.88
CA ALA A 1 -24.02 -0.06 -32.72
C ALA A 1 -25.03 -0.75 -31.81
N LEU A 2 -24.61 -1.22 -30.63
CA LEU A 2 -25.47 -1.90 -29.68
C LEU A 2 -26.18 -0.81 -28.85
N GLY A 3 -27.40 -0.47 -29.26
CA GLY A 3 -28.17 0.67 -28.77
C GLY A 3 -29.09 0.33 -27.59
N GLY A 4 -28.52 0.23 -26.39
CA GLY A 4 -29.28 0.31 -25.14
C GLY A 4 -29.16 1.72 -24.56
N PHE A 5 -30.28 2.44 -24.43
CA PHE A 5 -30.31 3.67 -23.63
C PHE A 5 -30.58 3.29 -22.17
N PRO A 6 -29.73 3.68 -21.20
CA PRO A 6 -29.98 3.46 -19.79
C PRO A 6 -31.21 4.27 -19.31
N ALA A 7 -31.91 3.75 -18.30
CA ALA A 7 -33.08 4.38 -17.70
C ALA A 7 -32.79 5.81 -17.19
N PRO A 8 -33.76 6.74 -17.23
CA PRO A 8 -33.56 8.16 -16.88
C PRO A 8 -33.15 8.41 -15.42
N ASP A 9 -33.31 7.42 -14.54
CA ASP A 9 -32.95 7.52 -13.12
C ASP A 9 -31.54 7.00 -12.81
N TYR A 10 -30.81 6.50 -13.81
CA TYR A 10 -29.40 6.15 -13.71
C TYR A 10 -28.56 7.28 -14.32
N CYS A 11 -28.16 8.23 -13.47
CA CYS A 11 -27.01 9.09 -13.74
C CYS A 11 -25.73 8.22 -13.76
N MET A 12 -25.51 7.48 -14.85
CA MET A 12 -24.16 7.10 -15.23
C MET A 12 -23.51 8.29 -15.93
N LEU A 13 -22.23 8.50 -15.59
CA LEU A 13 -21.22 9.33 -16.26
C LEU A 13 -21.13 10.78 -15.74
N VAL A 14 -20.15 11.08 -14.85
CA VAL A 14 -18.88 11.78 -15.19
C VAL A 14 -17.77 11.52 -14.14
N CYS A 15 -17.37 10.26 -13.97
CA CYS A 15 -15.96 9.90 -13.82
C CYS A 15 -15.77 8.79 -14.84
N PRO A 16 -14.74 8.77 -15.69
CA PRO A 16 -14.48 7.60 -16.51
C PRO A 16 -14.18 6.42 -15.58
N GLN A 17 -15.23 5.64 -15.34
CA GLN A 17 -15.41 4.32 -14.75
C GLN A 17 -14.16 3.49 -14.47
N PHE A 18 -13.28 3.98 -13.60
CA PHE A 18 -12.47 3.13 -12.73
C PHE A 18 -12.34 3.88 -11.41
N ASN A 19 -12.87 3.27 -10.34
CA ASN A 19 -12.61 3.63 -8.96
C ASN A 19 -11.11 3.48 -8.65
N SER A 20 -10.31 4.37 -9.21
CA SER A 20 -9.00 4.68 -8.72
C SER A 20 -9.22 5.71 -7.62
N PRO A 21 -8.86 5.44 -6.36
CA PRO A 21 -8.92 6.44 -5.29
C PRO A 21 -8.01 7.67 -5.54
N LEU A 22 -7.44 7.80 -6.74
CA LEU A 22 -6.39 8.76 -7.13
C LEU A 22 -6.73 9.54 -8.41
N TYR A 23 -7.92 9.36 -9.00
CA TYR A 23 -8.44 10.20 -10.10
C TYR A 23 -9.59 11.10 -9.65
N CYS A 24 -9.67 11.32 -8.35
CA CYS A 24 -10.72 12.06 -7.68
C CYS A 24 -10.06 13.11 -6.81
N ASP A 25 -9.30 13.97 -7.49
CA ASP A 25 -8.87 15.24 -6.92
C ASP A 25 -10.08 16.19 -6.83
N SER A 26 -9.88 17.35 -6.23
CA SER A 26 -10.92 18.37 -6.11
C SER A 26 -11.56 18.81 -7.43
N ASP A 27 -10.92 18.51 -8.56
CA ASP A 27 -11.37 18.90 -9.88
C ASP A 27 -12.24 17.82 -10.56
N HIS A 28 -12.30 16.59 -10.01
CA HIS A 28 -13.04 15.45 -10.57
C HIS A 28 -13.99 14.78 -9.54
N PRO A 29 -15.26 15.24 -9.40
CA PRO A 29 -16.25 14.65 -8.49
C PRO A 29 -16.63 13.20 -8.81
N GLN A 30 -16.67 12.33 -7.79
CA GLN A 30 -17.01 10.91 -7.95
C GLN A 30 -18.50 10.61 -8.21
N ASP A 31 -19.41 11.45 -7.73
CA ASP A 31 -20.84 11.27 -7.94
C ASP A 31 -21.50 12.64 -8.10
N PRO A 32 -22.30 12.89 -9.14
CA PRO A 32 -23.42 13.79 -8.96
C PRO A 32 -24.38 13.08 -8.00
N LEU A 33 -24.45 13.51 -6.74
CA LEU A 33 -25.57 13.14 -5.87
C LEU A 33 -26.73 14.07 -6.23
N PRO A 34 -27.72 13.67 -7.05
CA PRO A 34 -28.87 14.51 -7.25
C PRO A 34 -29.70 14.34 -5.98
N ASN A 35 -29.85 15.42 -5.20
CA ASN A 35 -30.81 15.55 -4.09
C ASN A 35 -30.40 15.09 -2.68
N PHE A 36 -29.11 14.87 -2.38
CA PHE A 36 -28.69 14.86 -0.96
C PHE A 36 -28.79 16.29 -0.40
N GLY A 37 -29.52 16.47 0.71
CA GLY A 37 -29.82 17.77 1.32
C GLY A 37 -31.25 18.28 1.11
N GLN A 38 -32.04 17.68 0.22
CA GLN A 38 -33.44 18.08 -0.02
C GLN A 38 -34.45 17.40 0.92
N THR A 39 -34.03 16.38 1.67
CA THR A 39 -34.90 15.73 2.66
C THR A 39 -34.65 16.29 4.06
N PRO A 40 -35.69 16.50 4.90
CA PRO A 40 -35.54 17.02 6.26
C PRO A 40 -34.61 16.20 7.17
N ARG A 41 -34.33 14.94 6.82
CA ARG A 41 -33.39 14.06 7.54
C ARG A 41 -31.93 14.24 7.13
N SER A 42 -31.66 14.81 5.96
CA SER A 42 -30.29 14.97 5.42
C SER A 42 -29.72 16.37 5.61
N SER A 43 -30.53 17.36 6.00
CA SER A 43 -30.10 18.75 6.21
C SER A 43 -29.01 18.94 7.28
N ASN A 44 -28.85 17.97 8.19
CA ASN A 44 -27.86 18.03 9.26
C ASN A 44 -26.48 17.48 8.85
N TYR A 45 -26.38 16.81 7.70
CA TYR A 45 -25.12 16.23 7.21
C TYR A 45 -24.36 17.16 6.24
N VAL A 46 -25.04 18.10 5.62
CA VAL A 46 -24.44 19.08 4.71
C VAL A 46 -23.86 20.23 5.54
N ARG A 47 -22.54 20.25 5.74
CA ARG A 47 -21.87 21.51 6.13
C ARG A 47 -22.11 22.49 5.00
N LYS A 48 -22.64 23.68 5.32
CA LYS A 48 -22.86 24.80 4.38
C LYS A 48 -21.61 25.05 3.53
N ALA A 49 -21.53 24.41 2.36
CA ALA A 49 -20.62 24.82 1.31
C ALA A 49 -21.13 26.17 0.81
N THR A 50 -20.28 27.18 0.87
CA THR A 50 -20.61 28.54 0.45
C THR A 50 -20.94 28.51 -1.04
N VAL A 51 -22.22 28.70 -1.37
CA VAL A 51 -22.71 28.72 -2.76
C VAL A 51 -22.08 29.91 -3.48
N VAL A 52 -21.24 29.66 -4.48
CA VAL A 52 -20.77 30.67 -5.44
C VAL A 52 -21.81 30.73 -6.58
N PRO A 53 -22.46 31.88 -6.85
CA PRO A 53 -23.44 31.98 -7.91
C PRO A 53 -22.83 31.68 -9.29
N GLY A 54 -23.42 30.76 -10.04
CA GLY A 54 -22.98 30.36 -11.39
C GLY A 54 -22.19 29.05 -11.46
N LEU A 55 -21.91 28.41 -10.33
CA LEU A 55 -21.32 27.07 -10.27
C LEU A 55 -22.33 26.12 -9.60
N GLU A 56 -23.20 25.49 -10.39
CA GLU A 56 -23.95 24.31 -9.94
C GLU A 56 -22.97 23.13 -9.82
N THR A 57 -22.12 23.12 -8.79
CA THR A 57 -21.30 21.94 -8.53
C THR A 57 -22.07 21.00 -7.62
N PRO A 58 -22.38 19.77 -8.07
CA PRO A 58 -22.75 18.69 -7.17
C PRO A 58 -21.68 18.59 -6.09
N GLU A 59 -22.10 18.32 -4.85
CA GLU A 59 -21.17 18.06 -3.73
C GLU A 59 -20.16 17.00 -4.16
N LYS A 60 -18.94 17.45 -4.42
CA LYS A 60 -17.92 16.62 -5.03
C LYS A 60 -17.37 15.68 -3.95
N ASN A 61 -17.62 14.38 -4.09
CA ASN A 61 -17.04 13.35 -3.22
C ASN A 61 -15.56 13.12 -3.59
N TYR A 62 -14.67 14.04 -3.23
CA TYR A 62 -13.21 13.87 -3.39
C TYR A 62 -12.51 13.81 -2.03
N ASN A 63 -11.36 13.15 -2.00
CA ASN A 63 -10.60 12.96 -0.78
C ASN A 63 -9.44 13.96 -0.68
N HIS A 64 -9.64 15.04 0.07
CA HIS A 64 -8.59 16.02 0.37
C HIS A 64 -7.31 15.42 0.94
N LEU A 65 -7.37 14.25 1.59
CA LEU A 65 -6.16 13.55 2.05
C LEU A 65 -5.32 13.06 0.86
N THR A 66 -5.96 12.59 -0.21
CA THR A 66 -5.24 12.15 -1.41
C THR A 66 -4.51 13.33 -2.04
N ASP A 67 -5.17 14.48 -2.16
CA ASP A 67 -4.54 15.71 -2.69
C ASP A 67 -3.36 16.13 -1.83
N ALA A 68 -3.54 16.22 -0.50
CA ALA A 68 -2.46 16.58 0.41
C ALA A 68 -1.27 15.60 0.37
N LEU A 69 -1.55 14.30 0.21
CA LEU A 69 -0.51 13.28 0.05
C LEU A 69 0.19 13.39 -1.30
N LEU A 70 -0.55 13.58 -2.39
CA LEU A 70 0.04 13.70 -3.72
C LEU A 70 0.70 15.07 -3.93
N ASP A 71 0.36 16.10 -3.18
CA ASP A 71 1.02 17.41 -3.26
C ASP A 71 2.47 17.37 -2.77
N THR A 72 2.77 16.47 -1.85
CA THR A 72 4.13 16.25 -1.37
C THR A 72 4.95 15.50 -2.44
N PRO A 73 6.07 16.06 -2.95
CA PRO A 73 6.80 15.48 -4.08
C PRO A 73 7.26 14.03 -3.87
N SER A 74 7.78 13.71 -2.68
CA SER A 74 8.29 12.37 -2.37
C SER A 74 7.20 11.30 -2.34
N THR A 75 6.02 11.62 -1.83
CA THR A 75 4.86 10.71 -1.80
C THR A 75 4.21 10.58 -3.17
N ARG A 76 4.15 11.66 -3.97
CA ARG A 76 3.76 11.59 -5.38
C ARG A 76 4.66 10.63 -6.16
N GLU A 77 5.96 10.79 -6.00
CA GLU A 77 6.97 9.95 -6.66
C GLU A 77 6.82 8.48 -6.24
N MET A 78 6.69 8.21 -4.94
CA MET A 78 6.44 6.85 -4.43
C MET A 78 5.18 6.23 -5.04
N TYR A 79 4.10 7.01 -5.10
CA TYR A 79 2.83 6.56 -5.67
C TYR A 79 2.96 6.24 -7.16
N LEU A 80 3.52 7.15 -7.97
CA LEU A 80 3.64 6.97 -9.42
C LEU A 80 4.58 5.82 -9.78
N ARG A 81 5.69 5.66 -9.03
CA ARG A 81 6.57 4.49 -9.16
C ARG A 81 5.81 3.20 -8.85
N ARG A 82 5.05 3.16 -7.75
CA ARG A 82 4.27 1.97 -7.39
C ARG A 82 3.19 1.65 -8.44
N LEU A 83 2.48 2.67 -8.93
CA LEU A 83 1.50 2.51 -9.99
C LEU A 83 2.16 1.92 -11.23
N LYS A 84 3.33 2.42 -11.64
CA LYS A 84 4.07 1.87 -12.77
C LYS A 84 4.43 0.39 -12.56
N THR A 85 4.92 0.00 -11.38
CA THR A 85 5.21 -1.41 -11.08
C THR A 85 3.96 -2.30 -11.22
N ILE A 86 2.80 -1.83 -10.74
CA ILE A 86 1.53 -2.56 -10.86
C ILE A 86 1.08 -2.63 -12.32
N VAL A 87 1.22 -1.54 -13.07
CA VAL A 87 0.91 -1.48 -14.51
C VAL A 87 1.75 -2.50 -15.27
N ASP A 88 3.06 -2.53 -15.05
CA ASP A 88 3.96 -3.47 -15.71
C ASP A 88 3.64 -4.92 -15.38
N LYS A 89 3.27 -5.19 -14.12
CA LYS A 89 2.99 -6.53 -13.66
C LYS A 89 1.64 -7.06 -14.17
N TYR A 90 0.59 -6.23 -14.11
CA TYR A 90 -0.79 -6.69 -14.25
C TYR A 90 -1.53 -6.16 -15.48
N VAL A 91 -1.18 -4.96 -15.96
CA VAL A 91 -1.89 -4.30 -17.08
C VAL A 91 -1.15 -4.49 -18.40
N ALA A 92 0.18 -4.43 -18.39
CA ALA A 92 1.01 -4.66 -19.57
C ALA A 92 0.96 -6.11 -20.05
N THR A 93 0.76 -7.05 -19.13
CA THR A 93 0.62 -8.49 -19.39
C THR A 93 -0.84 -8.89 -19.65
N ASP A 94 -1.09 -10.17 -19.97
CA ASP A 94 -2.44 -10.74 -20.04
C ASP A 94 -2.97 -11.23 -18.69
N TYR A 95 -2.34 -10.83 -17.58
CA TYR A 95 -2.75 -11.27 -16.25
C TYR A 95 -4.23 -10.97 -15.97
N LEU A 96 -4.67 -9.72 -16.15
CA LEU A 96 -6.06 -9.33 -15.88
C LEU A 96 -7.06 -10.01 -16.82
N ARG A 97 -6.72 -10.14 -18.11
CA ARG A 97 -7.52 -10.90 -19.09
C ARG A 97 -7.73 -12.34 -18.62
N GLY A 98 -6.64 -13.04 -18.29
CA GLY A 98 -6.70 -14.43 -17.83
C GLY A 98 -7.47 -14.58 -16.52
N ARG A 99 -7.47 -13.58 -15.64
CA ARG A 99 -8.31 -13.58 -14.42
C ARG A 99 -9.79 -13.45 -14.74
N VAL A 100 -10.17 -12.56 -15.66
CA VAL A 100 -11.57 -12.40 -16.09
C VAL A 100 -12.09 -13.68 -16.72
N GLU A 101 -11.33 -14.28 -17.65
CA GLU A 101 -11.67 -15.55 -18.30
C GLU A 101 -11.80 -16.69 -17.29
N ALA A 102 -10.85 -16.81 -16.36
CA ALA A 102 -10.86 -17.85 -15.33
C ALA A 102 -12.05 -17.72 -14.36
N TYR A 103 -12.45 -16.49 -14.00
CA TYR A 103 -13.61 -16.29 -13.14
C TYR A 103 -14.92 -16.56 -13.87
N TYR A 104 -15.06 -16.07 -15.11
CA TYR A 104 -16.24 -16.34 -15.93
C TYR A 104 -16.47 -17.85 -16.09
N ALA A 105 -15.43 -18.62 -16.40
CA ALA A 105 -15.51 -20.08 -16.51
C ALA A 105 -15.98 -20.78 -15.24
N LYS A 106 -15.70 -20.21 -14.05
CA LYS A 106 -16.14 -20.78 -12.77
C LYS A 106 -17.60 -20.50 -12.43
N ILE A 107 -18.13 -19.36 -12.87
CA ILE A 107 -19.42 -18.85 -12.41
C ILE A 107 -20.53 -18.95 -13.46
N SER A 108 -20.20 -19.06 -14.75
CA SER A 108 -21.16 -18.97 -15.86
C SER A 108 -22.31 -19.96 -15.77
N ASP A 109 -22.04 -21.22 -15.43
CA ASP A 109 -23.08 -22.23 -15.28
C ASP A 109 -23.98 -22.00 -14.06
N SER A 110 -23.43 -21.45 -12.96
CA SER A 110 -24.23 -21.09 -11.79
C SER A 110 -25.09 -19.87 -12.11
N ALA A 111 -24.51 -18.84 -12.72
CA ALA A 111 -25.22 -17.65 -13.13
C ALA A 111 -26.37 -17.97 -14.08
N ARG A 112 -26.19 -18.90 -15.04
CA ARG A 112 -27.27 -19.36 -15.92
C ARG A 112 -28.42 -20.04 -15.16
N ARG A 113 -28.10 -20.82 -14.13
CA ARG A 113 -29.14 -21.45 -13.27
C ARG A 113 -29.85 -20.42 -12.40
N ASP A 114 -29.12 -19.42 -11.91
CA ASP A 114 -29.70 -18.32 -11.14
C ASP A 114 -30.63 -17.49 -12.02
N ASP A 115 -30.19 -17.11 -13.22
CA ASP A 115 -31.01 -16.41 -14.20
C ASP A 115 -32.29 -17.18 -14.56
N ALA A 116 -32.18 -18.49 -14.86
CA ALA A 116 -33.33 -19.32 -15.17
C ALA A 116 -34.35 -19.44 -14.01
N LYS A 117 -33.90 -19.25 -12.76
CA LYS A 117 -34.76 -19.34 -11.57
C LYS A 117 -35.32 -17.99 -11.13
N TRP A 118 -34.52 -16.93 -11.29
CA TRP A 118 -34.75 -15.64 -10.64
C TRP A 118 -34.84 -14.47 -11.62
N ASP A 119 -34.65 -14.69 -12.93
CA ASP A 119 -34.70 -13.68 -13.99
C ASP A 119 -33.75 -12.49 -13.72
N THR A 120 -32.50 -12.80 -13.37
CA THR A 120 -31.48 -11.81 -12.95
C THR A 120 -30.70 -11.19 -14.11
N GLY A 121 -30.79 -11.76 -15.32
CA GLY A 121 -30.00 -11.40 -16.50
C GLY A 121 -28.72 -12.23 -16.65
N ASP A 122 -28.27 -12.38 -17.91
CA ASP A 122 -27.04 -13.10 -18.27
C ASP A 122 -25.78 -12.23 -18.06
N ILE A 123 -24.74 -12.85 -17.50
CA ILE A 123 -23.45 -12.22 -17.23
C ILE A 123 -22.52 -12.17 -18.47
N VAL A 124 -22.89 -12.82 -19.58
CA VAL A 124 -22.08 -12.86 -20.82
C VAL A 124 -21.76 -11.45 -21.32
N GLU A 125 -22.73 -10.54 -21.33
CA GLU A 125 -22.54 -9.17 -21.81
C GLU A 125 -21.46 -8.44 -20.99
N GLY A 126 -21.58 -8.46 -19.66
CA GLY A 126 -20.59 -7.85 -18.77
C GLY A 126 -19.19 -8.46 -18.91
N TYR A 127 -19.12 -9.79 -19.07
CA TYR A 127 -17.86 -10.48 -19.37
C TYR A 127 -17.22 -9.99 -20.68
N GLN A 128 -18.01 -9.88 -21.75
CA GLN A 128 -17.53 -9.39 -23.05
C GLN A 128 -17.11 -7.93 -22.97
N GLN A 129 -17.86 -7.10 -22.24
CA GLN A 129 -17.54 -5.69 -22.05
C GLN A 129 -16.20 -5.49 -21.33
N LEU A 130 -15.93 -6.29 -20.28
CA LEU A 130 -14.65 -6.25 -19.57
C LEU A 130 -13.46 -6.51 -20.51
N LEU A 131 -13.58 -7.49 -21.40
CA LEU A 131 -12.49 -7.91 -22.28
C LEU A 131 -12.32 -7.03 -23.53
N LYS A 132 -13.41 -6.50 -24.07
CA LYS A 132 -13.42 -5.77 -25.35
C LYS A 132 -13.33 -4.26 -25.20
N GLU A 133 -13.78 -3.72 -24.07
CA GLU A 133 -13.85 -2.28 -23.84
C GLU A 133 -12.99 -1.86 -22.65
N GLN A 134 -13.32 -2.36 -21.45
CA GLN A 134 -12.80 -1.82 -20.19
C GLN A 134 -11.29 -2.06 -20.04
N LEU A 135 -10.83 -3.31 -20.20
CA LEU A 135 -9.40 -3.62 -20.11
C LEU A 135 -8.57 -2.98 -21.23
N PRO A 136 -8.97 -3.07 -22.53
CA PRO A 136 -8.25 -2.38 -23.60
C PRO A 136 -8.16 -0.87 -23.41
N GLN A 137 -9.27 -0.21 -23.03
CA GLN A 137 -9.27 1.24 -22.79
C GLN A 137 -8.32 1.60 -21.65
N ARG A 138 -8.34 0.86 -20.53
CA ARG A 138 -7.45 1.14 -19.40
C ARG A 138 -5.98 0.88 -19.74
N LYS A 139 -5.72 -0.15 -20.55
CA LYS A 139 -4.38 -0.46 -21.06
C LYS A 139 -3.86 0.68 -21.94
N ASP A 140 -4.67 1.19 -22.84
CA ASP A 140 -4.30 2.33 -23.70
C ASP A 140 -4.06 3.61 -22.90
N GLN A 141 -4.90 3.93 -21.93
CA GLN A 141 -4.67 5.06 -21.03
C GLN A 141 -3.32 4.96 -20.32
N LEU A 142 -3.03 3.84 -19.65
CA LEU A 142 -1.84 3.72 -18.80
C LEU A 142 -0.55 3.46 -19.58
N LEU A 143 -0.62 2.79 -20.75
CA LEU A 143 0.57 2.42 -21.53
C LEU A 143 0.83 3.30 -22.74
N LYS A 144 -0.14 4.13 -23.17
CA LYS A 144 0.04 5.07 -24.29
C LYS A 144 -0.11 6.52 -23.83
N THR A 145 -1.26 6.88 -23.25
CA THR A 145 -1.54 8.28 -22.87
C THR A 145 -0.63 8.76 -21.75
N TYR A 146 -0.59 8.01 -20.64
CA TYR A 146 0.12 8.38 -19.41
C TYR A 146 1.53 7.79 -19.29
N ALA A 147 1.98 7.03 -20.28
CA ALA A 147 3.35 6.49 -20.29
C ALA A 147 4.39 7.63 -20.35
N ALA A 148 5.63 7.35 -19.96
CA ALA A 148 6.71 8.35 -19.90
C ALA A 148 6.96 9.09 -21.22
N GLY A 149 6.65 8.49 -22.38
CA GLY A 149 6.72 9.11 -23.71
C GLY A 149 5.36 9.41 -24.34
N GLY A 150 4.29 9.36 -23.55
CA GLY A 150 2.92 9.61 -23.99
C GLY A 150 2.59 11.11 -24.11
N PRO A 151 1.45 11.45 -24.72
CA PRO A 151 0.98 12.83 -24.83
C PRO A 151 0.76 13.52 -23.48
N ASP A 152 0.35 12.77 -22.45
CA ASP A 152 0.11 13.26 -21.09
C ASP A 152 1.01 12.52 -20.10
N ALA A 153 2.32 12.55 -20.32
CA ALA A 153 3.28 11.76 -19.55
C ALA A 153 3.16 12.00 -18.02
N LEU A 154 2.74 10.95 -17.30
CA LEU A 154 2.56 10.97 -15.85
C LEU A 154 3.33 9.85 -15.16
N LEU A 155 3.35 8.66 -15.76
CA LEU A 155 4.05 7.51 -15.20
C LEU A 155 5.56 7.57 -15.51
N PRO A 156 6.42 7.20 -14.56
CA PRO A 156 7.84 7.01 -14.85
C PRO A 156 8.05 5.84 -15.82
N PRO A 157 9.25 5.72 -16.44
CA PRO A 157 9.62 4.52 -17.18
C PRO A 157 9.59 3.26 -16.29
N SER A 158 9.55 2.09 -16.91
CA SER A 158 9.73 0.82 -16.18
C SER A 158 11.02 0.86 -15.39
N GLN A 159 10.95 0.38 -14.15
CA GLN A 159 12.12 0.30 -13.27
C GLN A 159 13.17 -0.63 -13.89
N SER A 160 14.35 -0.08 -14.15
CA SER A 160 15.49 -0.77 -14.74
C SER A 160 16.21 -1.65 -13.73
N ALA A 161 17.05 -2.56 -14.21
CA ALA A 161 17.94 -3.35 -13.36
C ALA A 161 19.00 -2.47 -12.68
N ALA A 162 19.48 -1.42 -13.35
CA ALA A 162 20.48 -0.50 -12.82
C ALA A 162 19.94 0.30 -11.62
N GLU A 163 18.70 0.82 -11.70
CA GLU A 163 18.05 1.50 -10.58
C GLU A 163 17.87 0.58 -9.37
N GLN A 164 17.55 -0.70 -9.59
CA GLN A 164 17.43 -1.68 -8.51
C GLN A 164 18.78 -1.98 -7.88
N GLN A 165 19.81 -2.23 -8.69
CA GLN A 165 21.17 -2.53 -8.22
C GLN A 165 21.84 -1.34 -7.52
N ALA A 166 21.37 -0.11 -7.77
CA ALA A 166 21.86 1.08 -7.10
C ALA A 166 21.39 1.19 -5.63
N VAL A 167 20.35 0.46 -5.21
CA VAL A 167 19.88 0.50 -3.83
C VAL A 167 20.89 -0.18 -2.91
N GLU A 168 21.41 0.56 -1.94
CA GLU A 168 22.47 0.09 -1.05
C GLU A 168 22.01 -0.01 0.41
N ILE A 169 22.66 -0.91 1.16
CA ILE A 169 22.64 -0.88 2.63
C ILE A 169 23.70 0.14 3.07
N LYS A 170 23.29 1.40 3.19
CA LYS A 170 24.22 2.51 3.43
C LYS A 170 24.85 2.41 4.81
N ASN A 171 24.02 2.29 5.84
CA ASN A 171 24.43 2.22 7.25
C ASN A 171 23.65 1.15 8.00
N ALA A 172 24.26 0.58 9.05
CA ALA A 172 23.55 -0.16 10.08
C ALA A 172 24.05 0.29 11.45
N TYR A 173 23.13 0.79 12.25
CA TYR A 173 23.39 1.26 13.59
C TYR A 173 22.91 0.20 14.59
N ILE A 174 23.86 -0.45 15.28
CA ILE A 174 23.61 -1.49 16.28
C ILE A 174 24.37 -1.09 17.56
N PRO A 175 23.70 -0.47 18.54
CA PRO A 175 24.37 0.04 19.74
C PRO A 175 24.84 -1.08 20.66
N LEU A 176 26.02 -0.91 21.27
CA LEU A 176 26.62 -1.88 22.20
C LEU A 176 25.90 -1.91 23.56
N ASN A 177 25.30 -0.79 23.97
CA ASN A 177 24.72 -0.56 25.29
C ASN A 177 23.19 -0.40 25.29
N GLY A 178 22.52 -0.65 24.15
CA GLY A 178 21.06 -0.55 24.02
C GLY A 178 20.46 0.85 24.18
N GLU A 179 21.30 1.89 24.17
CA GLU A 179 20.90 3.30 24.42
C GLU A 179 19.97 3.85 23.33
N TYR A 180 20.08 3.31 22.12
CA TYR A 180 19.30 3.67 20.95
C TYR A 180 18.64 2.43 20.34
N THR A 181 17.61 2.62 19.52
CA THR A 181 16.94 1.51 18.84
C THR A 181 17.75 1.17 17.59
N PRO A 182 18.15 -0.10 17.37
CA PRO A 182 18.96 -0.46 16.21
C PRO A 182 18.20 -0.19 14.91
N SER A 183 18.92 0.24 13.88
CA SER A 183 18.32 0.57 12.58
C SER A 183 19.27 0.34 11.42
N ILE A 184 18.72 -0.10 10.30
CA ILE A 184 19.42 -0.29 9.03
C ILE A 184 18.90 0.76 8.05
N GLU A 185 19.79 1.57 7.49
CA GLU A 185 19.48 2.56 6.46
C GLU A 185 19.67 1.92 5.08
N LEU A 186 18.58 1.79 4.33
CA LEU A 186 18.61 1.53 2.90
C LEU A 186 18.56 2.87 2.16
N ARG A 187 19.45 3.03 1.19
CA ARG A 187 19.59 4.27 0.42
C ARG A 187 19.26 4.01 -1.05
N ASN A 188 18.42 4.87 -1.61
CA ASN A 188 18.34 5.04 -3.06
C ASN A 188 19.18 6.26 -3.45
N PRO A 189 20.34 6.07 -4.13
CA PRO A 189 21.21 7.17 -4.53
C PRO A 189 20.79 7.82 -5.85
N SER A 190 19.84 7.25 -6.61
CA SER A 190 19.37 7.85 -7.86
C SER A 190 18.83 9.26 -7.62
N ALA A 191 19.21 10.21 -8.47
CA ALA A 191 18.78 11.60 -8.35
C ALA A 191 17.35 11.84 -8.84
N ASP A 192 16.82 10.94 -9.67
CA ASP A 192 15.64 11.17 -10.51
C ASP A 192 14.65 10.00 -10.52
N ALA A 193 15.00 8.86 -9.93
CA ALA A 193 14.14 7.68 -9.93
C ALA A 193 13.95 7.09 -8.54
N ALA A 194 12.71 7.06 -8.06
CA ALA A 194 12.30 6.19 -6.97
C ALA A 194 12.45 4.70 -7.32
N VAL A 195 12.62 3.85 -6.30
CA VAL A 195 12.72 2.39 -6.45
C VAL A 195 11.66 1.68 -5.63
N ASP A 196 10.80 0.90 -6.29
CA ASP A 196 9.86 -0.01 -5.64
C ASP A 196 10.61 -1.25 -5.15
N VAL A 197 10.61 -1.43 -3.83
CA VAL A 197 11.27 -2.54 -3.11
C VAL A 197 10.24 -3.53 -2.57
N SER A 198 9.00 -3.50 -3.07
CA SER A 198 7.95 -4.43 -2.66
C SER A 198 8.38 -5.90 -2.79
N GLY A 199 8.29 -6.67 -1.70
CA GLY A 199 8.65 -8.08 -1.70
C GLY A 199 10.16 -8.37 -1.65
N TRP A 200 10.99 -7.33 -1.61
CA TRP A 200 12.42 -7.46 -1.32
C TRP A 200 12.62 -8.01 0.10
N VAL A 201 13.78 -8.60 0.34
CA VAL A 201 14.12 -9.21 1.63
C VAL A 201 15.48 -8.70 2.10
N LEU A 202 15.49 -8.06 3.26
CA LEU A 202 16.70 -7.78 4.02
C LEU A 202 16.95 -8.93 5.00
N THR A 203 18.12 -9.54 4.99
CA THR A 203 18.41 -10.71 5.84
C THR A 203 19.89 -10.82 6.20
N ASN A 204 20.23 -11.59 7.23
CA ASN A 204 21.62 -12.01 7.50
C ASN A 204 21.95 -13.42 6.98
N ALA A 205 21.02 -14.06 6.27
CA ALA A 205 21.23 -15.35 5.61
C ALA A 205 21.61 -15.15 4.13
N GLN A 206 22.67 -15.83 3.68
CA GLN A 206 23.07 -15.84 2.26
C GLN A 206 22.09 -16.59 1.35
N ASN A 207 21.26 -17.47 1.92
CA ASN A 207 20.19 -18.15 1.22
C ASN A 207 18.84 -17.48 1.51
N VAL A 208 18.35 -16.68 0.57
CA VAL A 208 17.07 -15.97 0.73
C VAL A 208 15.86 -16.91 0.71
N SER A 209 15.97 -18.12 0.17
CA SER A 209 14.85 -19.07 0.08
C SER A 209 14.38 -19.51 1.47
N GLU A 210 15.32 -19.79 2.37
CA GLU A 210 15.05 -20.10 3.78
C GLU A 210 14.40 -18.91 4.48
N ALA A 211 14.90 -17.71 4.23
CA ALA A 211 14.32 -16.49 4.78
C ALA A 211 12.86 -16.30 4.31
N ARG A 212 12.54 -16.57 3.04
CA ARG A 212 11.19 -16.41 2.46
C ARG A 212 10.18 -17.46 2.91
N ALA A 213 10.63 -18.66 3.29
CA ALA A 213 9.75 -19.77 3.68
C ALA A 213 9.05 -19.56 5.03
N GLU A 214 9.60 -18.67 5.85
CA GLU A 214 9.14 -18.38 7.19
C GLU A 214 7.98 -17.36 7.21
N PRO A 215 7.03 -17.46 8.16
CA PRO A 215 5.90 -16.54 8.26
C PRO A 215 6.33 -15.10 8.60
N ARG A 216 5.52 -14.09 8.22
CA ARG A 216 5.78 -12.67 8.51
C ARG A 216 6.00 -12.40 10.00
N SER A 217 6.89 -11.45 10.29
CA SER A 217 7.36 -11.11 11.64
C SER A 217 6.27 -10.64 12.61
N LYS A 218 6.41 -11.03 13.88
CA LYS A 218 5.74 -10.40 15.04
C LYS A 218 6.67 -9.39 15.71
N PRO A 219 6.19 -8.35 16.42
CA PRO A 219 7.04 -7.41 17.14
C PRO A 219 7.83 -8.05 18.30
N PHE A 220 8.86 -7.36 18.81
CA PHE A 220 9.72 -7.87 19.89
C PHE A 220 8.93 -8.19 21.18
N CYS A 221 9.34 -9.24 21.90
CA CYS A 221 8.72 -9.67 23.17
C CYS A 221 9.15 -8.78 24.33
N ASP A 222 8.52 -7.61 24.44
CA ASP A 222 8.61 -6.77 25.63
C ASP A 222 7.21 -6.39 26.12
N ASP A 223 7.04 -6.37 27.44
CA ASP A 223 5.80 -5.96 28.08
C ASP A 223 5.90 -4.51 28.50
N VAL A 224 5.32 -3.64 27.68
CA VAL A 224 5.07 -2.27 28.07
C VAL A 224 3.70 -2.22 28.76
N ALA A 225 3.69 -1.99 30.07
CA ALA A 225 2.46 -1.77 30.82
C ALA A 225 1.78 -0.46 30.37
N PRO A 226 0.43 -0.36 30.43
CA PRO A 226 -0.26 0.87 30.14
C PRO A 226 0.16 1.97 31.14
N LYS A 227 0.43 3.19 30.64
CA LYS A 227 0.78 4.31 31.51
C LYS A 227 -0.40 4.68 32.41
N ASN A 228 -0.12 4.91 33.70
CA ASN A 228 -1.09 5.33 34.73
C ASN A 228 -2.24 4.31 34.96
N ALA A 229 -2.05 3.05 34.61
CA ALA A 229 -3.02 2.01 34.86
C ALA A 229 -2.76 1.34 36.21
N GLU A 230 -3.82 1.08 36.98
CA GLU A 230 -3.80 0.20 38.16
C GLU A 230 -3.59 -1.28 37.79
N TYR A 231 -3.53 -1.59 36.50
CA TYR A 231 -3.56 -2.95 35.97
C TYR A 231 -2.31 -3.28 35.16
N SER A 232 -1.86 -4.53 35.34
CA SER A 232 -0.67 -5.12 34.74
C SER A 232 -0.96 -5.72 33.37
N CYS A 233 0.10 -6.18 32.70
CA CYS A 233 -0.05 -6.95 31.47
C CYS A 233 -0.70 -8.32 31.68
N GLU A 234 -0.55 -8.89 32.88
CA GLU A 234 -1.22 -10.13 33.27
C GLU A 234 -2.73 -9.91 33.41
N ASP A 235 -3.15 -8.76 33.94
CA ASP A 235 -4.58 -8.40 34.04
C ASP A 235 -5.21 -8.22 32.65
N LEU A 236 -4.53 -7.53 31.74
CA LEU A 236 -4.98 -7.37 30.36
C LEU A 236 -5.11 -8.70 29.62
N GLN A 237 -4.18 -9.62 29.86
CA GLN A 237 -4.26 -10.98 29.33
C GLN A 237 -5.46 -11.73 29.91
N ARG A 238 -5.64 -11.70 31.23
CA ARG A 238 -6.78 -12.34 31.92
C ARG A 238 -8.13 -11.81 31.44
N TRP A 239 -8.22 -10.53 31.08
CA TRP A 239 -9.43 -9.92 30.56
C TRP A 239 -9.66 -10.16 29.05
N GLY A 240 -8.79 -10.90 28.38
CA GLY A 240 -8.91 -11.15 26.94
C GLY A 240 -8.68 -9.90 26.08
N SER A 241 -7.99 -8.88 26.61
CA SER A 241 -7.80 -7.58 25.94
C SER A 241 -6.68 -7.57 24.88
N CYS A 242 -6.00 -8.71 24.67
CA CYS A 242 -4.86 -8.83 23.77
C CYS A 242 -5.17 -8.55 22.29
N GLU A 243 -6.42 -8.76 21.87
CA GLU A 243 -6.89 -8.51 20.51
C GLU A 243 -7.43 -7.10 20.30
N LEU A 244 -7.45 -6.26 21.35
CA LEU A 244 -7.88 -4.88 21.21
C LEU A 244 -6.84 -4.08 20.42
N GLU A 245 -7.31 -3.34 19.42
CA GLU A 245 -6.47 -2.47 18.59
C GLU A 245 -5.67 -1.46 19.43
N SER A 246 -6.24 -0.99 20.54
CA SER A 246 -5.59 -0.08 21.49
C SER A 246 -4.38 -0.69 22.19
N VAL A 247 -4.36 -2.01 22.40
CA VAL A 247 -3.24 -2.77 22.97
C VAL A 247 -2.19 -3.03 21.88
N GLN A 248 -2.63 -3.51 20.72
CA GLN A 248 -1.75 -3.87 19.60
C GLN A 248 -1.03 -2.64 19.00
N LYS A 249 -1.76 -1.56 18.65
CA LYS A 249 -1.17 -0.34 18.07
C LYS A 249 -0.20 0.38 19.00
N LYS A 250 -0.46 0.32 20.31
CA LYS A 250 0.41 0.94 21.31
C LYS A 250 1.60 0.05 21.71
N GLY A 251 1.59 -1.21 21.27
CA GLY A 251 2.61 -2.20 21.60
C GLY A 251 2.64 -2.56 23.08
N LEU A 252 1.47 -2.59 23.73
CA LEU A 252 1.36 -2.93 25.14
C LEU A 252 1.34 -4.45 25.29
N CYS A 253 1.96 -4.93 26.36
CA CYS A 253 1.81 -6.30 26.84
C CYS A 253 2.06 -7.40 25.79
N ARG A 254 2.99 -7.16 24.85
CA ARG A 254 3.19 -8.04 23.69
C ARG A 254 3.67 -9.43 24.10
N LYS A 255 4.48 -9.52 25.16
CA LYS A 255 5.00 -10.79 25.69
C LYS A 255 3.91 -11.55 26.43
N SER A 256 3.20 -10.89 27.35
CA SER A 256 2.05 -11.47 28.06
C SER A 256 0.97 -11.95 27.09
N CYS A 257 0.70 -11.20 26.02
CA CYS A 257 -0.30 -11.55 25.02
C CYS A 257 0.14 -12.57 23.96
N GLY A 258 1.40 -13.05 23.96
CA GLY A 258 1.91 -13.91 22.88
C GLY A 258 1.90 -13.24 21.49
N ASN A 259 1.74 -11.92 21.46
CA ASN A 259 1.72 -11.07 20.27
C ASN A 259 3.12 -10.55 19.95
N CYS A 260 4.12 -11.41 20.11
CA CYS A 260 5.52 -11.10 19.90
C CYS A 260 6.31 -12.29 19.37
N ARG A 261 7.54 -12.03 18.92
CA ARG A 261 8.49 -13.05 18.43
C ARG A 261 9.51 -13.44 19.51
N LEU A 262 9.85 -14.74 19.56
CA LEU A 262 11.00 -15.22 20.32
C LEU A 262 12.30 -14.73 19.64
N GLU A 263 13.33 -14.37 20.42
CA GLU A 263 14.61 -13.81 19.91
C GLU A 263 15.45 -14.75 19.02
N LYS A 264 14.92 -15.93 18.67
CA LYS A 264 15.62 -16.97 17.92
C LYS A 264 15.29 -16.87 16.43
N GLY A 265 16.29 -17.09 15.58
CA GLY A 265 16.14 -17.13 14.13
C GLY A 265 16.98 -16.09 13.39
N PRO A 266 17.08 -16.19 12.06
CA PRO A 266 17.83 -15.25 11.24
C PRO A 266 17.21 -13.85 11.30
N VAL A 267 18.05 -12.83 11.12
CA VAL A 267 17.56 -11.48 10.87
C VAL A 267 16.85 -11.50 9.54
N ARG A 268 15.61 -11.03 9.49
CA ARG A 268 14.85 -10.92 8.24
C ARG A 268 13.86 -9.78 8.27
N PHE A 269 13.67 -9.12 7.14
CA PHE A 269 12.53 -8.24 6.91
C PHE A 269 12.08 -8.31 5.46
N THR A 270 10.80 -8.60 5.25
CA THR A 270 10.19 -8.58 3.91
C THR A 270 9.42 -7.29 3.74
N PHE A 271 9.81 -6.49 2.75
CA PHE A 271 9.15 -5.24 2.45
C PHE A 271 7.72 -5.48 1.95
N ALA A 272 6.75 -4.78 2.56
CA ALA A 272 5.35 -4.91 2.21
C ALA A 272 5.10 -4.41 0.76
N PRO A 273 4.08 -4.95 0.06
CA PRO A 273 3.62 -4.37 -1.20
C PRO A 273 3.32 -2.88 -1.04
N GLY A 274 3.84 -2.06 -1.96
CA GLY A 274 3.74 -0.61 -1.91
C GLY A 274 4.92 0.10 -1.23
N THR A 275 5.95 -0.63 -0.78
CA THR A 275 7.14 0.03 -0.21
C THR A 275 8.02 0.56 -1.34
N VAL A 276 8.18 1.89 -1.39
CA VAL A 276 9.00 2.58 -2.39
C VAL A 276 9.99 3.50 -1.67
N ILE A 277 11.23 3.52 -2.13
CA ILE A 277 12.24 4.49 -1.66
C ILE A 277 12.28 5.62 -2.69
N PRO A 278 11.92 6.87 -2.33
CA PRO A 278 11.99 8.02 -3.23
C PRO A 278 13.40 8.22 -3.80
N SER A 279 13.52 8.97 -4.90
CA SER A 279 14.84 9.38 -5.41
C SER A 279 15.60 10.15 -4.33
N ASN A 280 16.90 9.91 -4.27
CA ASN A 280 17.84 10.55 -3.38
C ASN A 280 17.35 10.52 -1.91
N SER A 281 16.66 9.43 -1.50
CA SER A 281 16.06 9.26 -0.18
C SER A 281 16.47 7.95 0.49
N SER A 282 16.16 7.83 1.78
CA SER A 282 16.50 6.66 2.60
C SER A 282 15.27 6.10 3.31
N LEU A 283 15.27 4.78 3.47
CA LEU A 283 14.31 3.99 4.23
C LEU A 283 15.04 3.35 5.41
N PHE A 284 14.44 3.41 6.60
CA PHE A 284 15.02 2.85 7.81
C PHE A 284 14.26 1.59 8.22
N VAL A 285 14.97 0.50 8.46
CA VAL A 285 14.42 -0.76 8.98
C VAL A 285 14.87 -0.94 10.42
N THR A 286 13.94 -1.19 11.34
CA THR A 286 14.23 -1.29 12.78
C THR A 286 13.52 -2.49 13.43
N ASP A 287 13.93 -2.89 14.62
CA ASP A 287 13.33 -3.96 15.41
C ASP A 287 12.10 -3.52 16.22
N ASP A 288 12.01 -2.25 16.60
CA ASP A 288 10.82 -1.65 17.21
C ASP A 288 10.49 -0.28 16.62
N VAL A 289 9.55 -0.29 15.66
CA VAL A 289 9.07 0.91 14.97
C VAL A 289 8.43 1.93 15.93
N VAL A 290 7.77 1.47 16.99
CA VAL A 290 7.10 2.36 17.96
C VAL A 290 8.14 3.09 18.80
N LYS A 291 9.13 2.37 19.32
CA LYS A 291 10.25 2.95 20.08
C LYS A 291 11.07 3.89 19.21
N TYR A 292 11.37 3.48 17.96
CA TYR A 292 12.08 4.30 16.99
C TYR A 292 11.31 5.59 16.66
N ARG A 293 10.01 5.51 16.34
CA ARG A 293 9.22 6.72 16.04
C ARG A 293 9.13 7.68 17.25
N ARG A 294 9.12 7.16 18.48
CA ARG A 294 9.18 8.00 19.68
C ARG A 294 10.51 8.74 19.80
N SER A 295 11.64 8.09 19.49
CA SER A 295 12.94 8.78 19.49
C SER A 295 13.01 9.83 18.39
N LEU A 296 12.52 9.54 17.18
CA LEU A 296 12.47 10.52 16.09
C LEU A 296 11.72 11.79 16.49
N ARG A 297 10.55 11.67 17.13
CA ARG A 297 9.78 12.82 17.63
C ARG A 297 10.55 13.64 18.65
N LYS A 298 11.28 12.98 19.57
CA LYS A 298 12.10 13.66 20.59
C LYS A 298 13.18 14.53 19.96
N TYR A 299 13.73 14.10 18.81
CA TYR A 299 14.81 14.81 18.10
C TYR A 299 14.34 15.54 16.83
N GLN A 300 13.02 15.70 16.62
CA GLN A 300 12.44 16.35 15.44
C GLN A 300 12.96 15.81 14.09
N MET A 301 13.18 14.49 14.04
CA MET A 301 13.64 13.81 12.83
C MET A 301 12.45 13.24 12.03
N HIS A 302 12.51 13.36 10.71
CA HIS A 302 11.48 12.88 9.79
C HIS A 302 12.03 11.79 8.89
N GLN A 303 12.06 10.56 9.40
CA GLN A 303 12.59 9.40 8.68
C GLN A 303 11.46 8.43 8.30
N PHE A 304 11.52 7.90 7.07
CA PHE A 304 10.63 6.85 6.62
C PHE A 304 11.07 5.52 7.23
N VAL A 305 10.34 5.04 8.25
CA VAL A 305 10.71 3.85 9.02
C VAL A 305 9.69 2.72 8.87
N VAL A 306 10.23 1.52 8.64
CA VAL A 306 9.52 0.24 8.56
C VAL A 306 10.15 -0.80 9.49
N GLY A 307 9.44 -1.89 9.72
CA GLY A 307 9.78 -2.92 10.69
C GLY A 307 8.50 -3.58 11.22
N PRO A 308 8.58 -4.46 12.22
CA PRO A 308 9.81 -4.91 12.90
C PRO A 308 10.58 -5.95 12.06
N VAL A 309 11.91 -5.94 12.15
CA VAL A 309 12.71 -7.09 11.67
C VAL A 309 12.46 -8.34 12.52
N ASP A 310 12.58 -9.51 11.93
CA ASP A 310 12.82 -10.80 12.58
C ASP A 310 14.28 -10.93 13.01
N GLY A 311 14.59 -11.95 13.84
CA GLY A 311 15.92 -12.16 14.43
C GLY A 311 16.43 -11.01 15.28
N LYS A 312 17.50 -11.23 16.02
CA LYS A 312 18.17 -10.14 16.76
C LYS A 312 19.09 -9.40 15.79
N LEU A 313 18.96 -8.07 15.69
CA LEU A 313 19.93 -7.27 14.95
C LEU A 313 21.28 -7.37 15.67
N GLU A 314 22.23 -8.01 15.00
CA GLU A 314 23.59 -8.24 15.47
C GLU A 314 24.58 -7.75 14.41
N ARG A 315 25.84 -7.57 14.80
CA ARG A 315 26.93 -7.23 13.89
C ARG A 315 27.33 -8.43 13.03
N LYS A 316 26.41 -8.83 12.16
CA LYS A 316 26.59 -9.88 11.14
C LYS A 316 26.39 -9.26 9.76
N PRO A 317 26.99 -9.82 8.70
CA PRO A 317 26.73 -9.37 7.34
C PRO A 317 25.23 -9.33 7.04
N LEU A 318 24.82 -8.30 6.31
CA LEU A 318 23.46 -8.13 5.83
C LEU A 318 23.43 -8.21 4.31
N TYR A 319 22.37 -8.83 3.81
CA TYR A 319 22.09 -9.06 2.40
C TYR A 319 20.71 -8.51 2.06
N LEU A 320 20.61 -7.83 0.92
CA LEU A 320 19.36 -7.32 0.37
C LEU A 320 19.08 -8.04 -0.93
N TYR A 321 17.95 -8.74 -1.00
CA TYR A 321 17.50 -9.46 -2.19
C TYR A 321 16.24 -8.82 -2.76
N ASN A 322 16.14 -8.76 -4.09
CA ASN A 322 14.91 -8.33 -4.74
C ASN A 322 13.80 -9.41 -4.64
N ASP A 323 12.61 -9.12 -5.15
CA ASP A 323 11.46 -10.03 -5.17
C ASP A 323 11.68 -11.31 -5.99
N ARG A 324 12.71 -11.34 -6.85
CA ARG A 324 13.13 -12.48 -7.66
C ARG A 324 14.27 -13.29 -7.04
N SER A 325 14.74 -12.90 -5.85
CA SER A 325 15.85 -13.52 -5.13
C SER A 325 17.25 -13.21 -5.70
N ASP A 326 17.37 -12.18 -6.54
CA ASP A 326 18.67 -11.65 -6.95
C ASP A 326 19.27 -10.81 -5.81
N LEU A 327 20.57 -10.95 -5.57
CA LEU A 327 21.30 -10.13 -4.58
C LEU A 327 21.48 -8.70 -5.11
N MET A 328 20.92 -7.72 -4.41
CA MET A 328 20.99 -6.30 -4.76
C MET A 328 22.11 -5.58 -4.00
N ALA A 329 22.31 -5.90 -2.71
CA ALA A 329 23.36 -5.30 -1.90
C ALA A 329 23.84 -6.24 -0.79
N GLU A 330 25.09 -6.07 -0.39
CA GLU A 330 25.69 -6.70 0.78
C GLU A 330 26.40 -5.65 1.63
N LYS A 331 26.35 -5.81 2.96
CA LYS A 331 27.09 -4.98 3.90
C LYS A 331 27.66 -5.84 5.02
N ALA A 332 28.99 -5.91 5.09
CA ALA A 332 29.67 -6.39 6.28
C ALA A 332 29.50 -5.37 7.41
N LEU A 333 29.12 -5.84 8.60
CA LEU A 333 29.01 -5.00 9.80
C LEU A 333 30.25 -5.22 10.67
N ALA A 334 30.86 -4.12 11.12
CA ALA A 334 32.02 -4.11 12.01
C ALA A 334 31.60 -3.91 13.49
#